data_AF-A0A220UCI9-F1
#
_entry.id   AF-A0A220UCI9-F1
#
_cell.length_a   1.000
_cell.length_b   1.000
_cell.length_c   1.000
_cell.angle_alpha   90.00
_cell.angle_beta   90.00
_cell.angle_gamma   90.00
#
_symmetry.space_group_name_H-M   'P 1'
#
loop_
_entity.id
_entity.type
_entity.pdbx_description
1 polymer ?
#
loop_
_entity_poly.entity_id
_entity_poly.type
_entity_poly.pdbx_seq_one_letter_code
_entity_poly.pdbx_strand_id
1 'polypeptide(L)'
;MHASAHALSDRGDSRLSGSRLLLLLIAGIAALLTLAACGEVDSSTEISADGSGVQTLVVTVSESDMDKIDGGAATVESTIEEHNPGLTYQGMTKNGTDTVFTLTLEFTDAKDYAAKAQPVLAAGDLTKTAEATFTPPTPPFSSGYTLTRNFTARDLTRWAVKALVDEEKIADASESSIDDALDRGEVTVTVDDADLERSTYPSTDSAAVWTNAEAVSFDSVEVVTAGAEDPAADSYLRTLTYELQRATYLDAKDDFDAFFEAATPEGGELTPAGETGTTWTIVFPAGTAEQVAGWTDAALATTGSVFSVEAAPNPEDPFSIDTRVVDTIECTVACGETGHLEQGLEVPVGFSGSTADAPEDPAAAGTEVVALQGGTEPQVFTRTIGFRTASYDLVVDRDGGGSLTMALSLPTADDEVVTAENIIAFLGEGTERSEADGVVTYTRTAEAADSEEFPGALQKLGFDGAEGPPEVSVVKRGDGDFQVSLALGVNGTLHEKLGTDATWTIRGEGLRPTAMLQDEAGTAVLGEEAITVDGQHGVLLVFSAERTGLSAVVIAAILIVLALFGLLIAAGIVAFLNRGRIKALLGGAAQEPAAVDGPGQPGPAPDQPSAARTTADEPPPETDRP
;
A
#
# COMPACT_ATOMS: atom_id res chain seq x y z
N MET A 1 -116.63 -12.96 69.64
CA MET A 1 -116.62 -14.33 70.20
C MET A 1 -115.18 -14.80 70.25
N HIS A 2 -114.77 -15.30 71.42
CA HIS A 2 -113.71 -16.28 71.72
C HIS A 2 -113.14 -17.08 70.53
N ALA A 3 -111.89 -17.59 70.51
CA ALA A 3 -110.77 -17.61 71.46
C ALA A 3 -109.57 -18.35 70.78
N SER A 4 -108.39 -18.27 71.43
CA SER A 4 -107.30 -19.29 71.44
C SER A 4 -106.46 -19.49 70.16
N ALA A 5 -105.18 -19.87 70.16
CA ALA A 5 -104.09 -19.99 71.14
C ALA A 5 -102.77 -20.31 70.35
N HIS A 6 -101.63 -20.07 70.99
CA HIS A 6 -100.22 -20.39 70.69
C HIS A 6 -99.84 -21.51 69.69
N ALA A 7 -98.74 -21.31 68.93
CA ALA A 7 -97.43 -22.00 69.10
C ALA A 7 -96.33 -21.51 68.12
N LEU A 8 -95.07 -21.68 68.52
CA LEU A 8 -93.79 -21.16 67.99
C LEU A 8 -93.31 -21.77 66.65
N SER A 9 -92.52 -21.01 65.86
CA SER A 9 -91.16 -21.39 65.42
C SER A 9 -90.42 -20.24 64.72
N ASP A 10 -89.15 -20.11 65.08
CA ASP A 10 -88.14 -19.11 64.71
C ASP A 10 -87.42 -19.43 63.38
N ARG A 11 -87.02 -18.38 62.66
CA ARG A 11 -85.81 -18.25 61.81
C ARG A 11 -85.85 -16.94 61.02
N GLY A 12 -85.22 -15.91 61.55
CA GLY A 12 -84.64 -14.84 60.75
C GLY A 12 -83.30 -15.28 60.17
N ASP A 13 -82.93 -14.78 58.99
CA ASP A 13 -81.77 -13.88 58.92
C ASP A 13 -81.57 -13.19 57.56
N SER A 14 -81.52 -11.86 57.66
CA SER A 14 -80.66 -10.88 56.97
C SER A 14 -80.25 -11.09 55.49
N ARG A 15 -81.10 -10.62 54.56
CA ARG A 15 -80.66 -10.20 53.22
C ARG A 15 -79.93 -8.85 53.30
N LEU A 16 -78.60 -8.86 53.18
CA LEU A 16 -77.81 -7.65 52.95
C LEU A 16 -78.25 -7.01 51.61
N SER A 17 -78.72 -5.77 51.67
CA SER A 17 -79.13 -4.95 50.52
C SER A 17 -78.02 -4.90 49.47
N GLY A 18 -78.35 -5.06 48.18
CA GLY A 18 -77.39 -5.03 47.07
C GLY A 18 -76.54 -3.76 47.01
N SER A 19 -76.97 -2.66 47.63
CA SER A 19 -76.18 -1.44 47.80
C SER A 19 -75.03 -1.60 48.82
N ARG A 20 -75.19 -2.42 49.86
CA ARG A 20 -74.11 -2.75 50.82
C ARG A 20 -73.13 -3.77 50.24
N LEU A 21 -73.59 -4.70 49.41
CA LEU A 21 -72.71 -5.63 48.70
C LEU A 21 -71.87 -4.92 47.63
N LEU A 22 -72.45 -3.95 46.91
CA LEU A 22 -71.74 -3.11 45.94
C LEU A 22 -70.73 -2.17 46.62
N LEU A 23 -71.09 -1.57 47.77
CA LEU A 23 -70.15 -0.75 48.56
C LEU A 23 -69.01 -1.58 49.17
N LEU A 24 -69.26 -2.83 49.59
CA LEU A 24 -68.22 -3.75 50.06
C LEU A 24 -67.34 -4.27 48.91
N LEU A 25 -67.88 -4.44 47.70
CA LEU A 25 -67.12 -4.77 46.50
C LEU A 25 -66.28 -3.58 46.01
N ILE A 26 -66.82 -2.35 46.03
CA ILE A 26 -66.07 -1.14 45.70
C ILE A 26 -65.03 -0.84 46.78
N ALA A 27 -65.33 -1.07 48.06
CA ALA A 27 -64.35 -0.94 49.15
C ALA A 27 -63.30 -2.04 49.13
N GLY A 28 -63.64 -3.27 48.72
CA GLY A 28 -62.69 -4.36 48.52
C GLY A 28 -61.80 -4.15 47.29
N ILE A 29 -62.34 -3.60 46.20
CA ILE A 29 -61.57 -3.21 45.02
C ILE A 29 -60.75 -1.93 45.30
N ALA A 30 -61.24 -1.00 46.12
CA ALA A 30 -60.46 0.15 46.58
C ALA A 30 -59.34 -0.25 47.55
N ALA A 31 -59.54 -1.28 48.39
CA ALA A 31 -58.49 -1.86 49.24
C ALA A 31 -57.45 -2.65 48.43
N LEU A 32 -57.86 -3.26 47.31
CA LEU A 32 -56.95 -3.87 46.32
C LEU A 32 -56.19 -2.83 45.48
N LEU A 33 -56.66 -1.57 45.43
CA LEU A 33 -56.01 -0.45 44.75
C LEU A 33 -55.12 0.40 45.68
N THR A 34 -55.00 0.04 46.97
CA THR A 34 -54.14 0.72 47.95
C THR A 34 -52.91 -0.11 48.38
N LEU A 35 -52.53 -1.14 47.62
CA LEU A 35 -51.17 -1.70 47.69
C LEU A 35 -50.21 -0.67 47.06
N ALA A 36 -50.04 0.45 47.77
CA ALA A 36 -49.11 1.52 47.46
C ALA A 36 -47.70 1.09 47.90
N ALA A 37 -46.73 1.37 47.02
CA ALA A 37 -45.31 1.08 47.14
C ALA A 37 -44.77 1.35 48.55
N CYS A 38 -43.98 0.42 49.09
CA CYS A 38 -43.27 0.59 50.35
C CYS A 38 -41.94 1.35 50.17
N GLY A 39 -42.02 2.55 49.61
CA GLY A 39 -40.92 3.51 49.52
C GLY A 39 -40.41 3.80 48.11
N GLU A 40 -39.45 4.71 48.05
CA GLU A 40 -38.81 5.24 46.84
C GLU A 40 -37.30 5.06 46.94
N VAL A 41 -36.63 4.80 45.81
CA VAL A 41 -35.17 4.65 45.75
C VAL A 41 -34.57 5.69 44.82
N ASP A 42 -33.89 6.66 45.40
CA ASP A 42 -33.01 7.57 44.67
C ASP A 42 -31.62 6.97 44.52
N SER A 43 -30.91 7.35 43.45
CA SER A 43 -29.53 6.94 43.25
C SER A 43 -28.69 8.03 42.63
N SER A 44 -27.55 8.31 43.26
CA SER A 44 -26.45 9.06 42.65
C SER A 44 -25.29 8.13 42.35
N THR A 45 -24.66 8.27 41.20
CA THR A 45 -23.42 7.57 40.86
C THR A 45 -22.37 8.60 40.51
N GLU A 46 -21.36 8.74 41.36
CA GLU A 46 -20.25 9.67 41.19
C GLU A 46 -19.03 8.88 40.72
N ILE A 47 -18.44 9.27 39.60
CA ILE A 47 -17.31 8.58 38.96
C ILE A 47 -16.16 9.59 38.78
N SER A 48 -14.93 9.16 39.00
CA SER A 48 -13.72 9.90 38.65
C SER A 48 -13.27 9.57 37.23
N ALA A 49 -12.48 10.42 36.57
CA ALA A 49 -11.96 10.16 35.22
C ALA A 49 -11.23 8.80 35.06
N ASP A 50 -10.67 8.23 36.13
CA ASP A 50 -10.01 6.92 36.11
C ASP A 50 -11.00 5.72 36.11
N GLY A 51 -12.31 6.00 36.17
CA GLY A 51 -13.39 5.02 36.19
C GLY A 51 -13.74 4.48 37.58
N SER A 52 -13.02 4.89 38.63
CA SER A 52 -13.40 4.59 40.01
C SER A 52 -14.56 5.47 40.46
N GLY A 53 -15.30 5.05 41.49
CA GLY A 53 -16.45 5.82 41.93
C GLY A 53 -17.24 5.21 43.08
N VAL A 54 -18.35 5.88 43.39
CA VAL A 54 -19.31 5.45 44.41
C VAL A 54 -20.73 5.61 43.88
N GLN A 55 -21.51 4.53 43.99
CA GLN A 55 -22.96 4.63 43.87
C GLN A 55 -23.59 4.77 45.25
N THR A 56 -24.34 5.83 45.46
CA THR A 56 -25.18 6.01 46.65
C THR A 56 -26.62 5.62 46.31
N LEU A 57 -27.23 4.83 47.19
CA LEU A 57 -28.62 4.39 47.13
C LEU A 57 -29.32 4.96 48.37
N VAL A 58 -30.36 5.75 48.14
CA VAL A 58 -31.15 6.37 49.20
C VAL A 58 -32.55 5.79 49.14
N VAL A 59 -32.89 4.97 50.13
CA VAL A 59 -34.22 4.34 50.25
C VAL A 59 -35.05 5.17 51.22
N THR A 60 -36.10 5.81 50.70
CA THR A 60 -37.02 6.63 51.48
C THR A 60 -38.33 5.87 51.68
N VAL A 61 -38.70 5.60 52.94
CA VAL A 61 -39.95 4.93 53.29
C VAL A 61 -40.85 5.92 54.01
N SER A 62 -42.04 6.14 53.45
CA SER A 62 -43.03 7.05 54.04
C SER A 62 -43.48 6.56 55.42
N GLU A 63 -43.96 7.46 56.28
CA GLU A 63 -44.52 7.08 57.58
C GLU A 63 -45.63 6.02 57.45
N SER A 64 -46.52 6.18 56.46
CA SER A 64 -47.62 5.24 56.21
C SER A 64 -47.17 3.86 55.74
N ASP A 65 -46.04 3.77 55.04
CA ASP A 65 -45.49 2.49 54.61
C ASP A 65 -44.66 1.83 55.70
N MET A 66 -44.00 2.63 56.53
CA MET A 66 -43.27 2.15 57.70
C MET A 66 -44.21 1.50 58.73
N ASP A 67 -45.44 1.99 58.87
CA ASP A 67 -46.47 1.41 59.74
C ASP A 67 -46.92 0.00 59.30
N LYS A 68 -46.64 -0.39 58.05
CA LYS A 68 -46.93 -1.74 57.52
C LYS A 68 -45.84 -2.76 57.89
N ILE A 69 -44.71 -2.30 58.44
CA ILE A 69 -43.56 -3.13 58.81
C ILE A 69 -43.59 -3.40 60.32
N ASP A 70 -43.70 -4.67 60.71
CA ASP A 70 -43.68 -5.07 62.12
C ASP A 70 -42.34 -4.69 62.78
N GLY A 71 -42.41 -3.92 63.87
CA GLY A 71 -41.25 -3.31 64.53
C GLY A 71 -40.67 -2.07 63.85
N GLY A 72 -41.24 -1.63 62.73
CA GLY A 72 -40.92 -0.36 62.04
C GLY A 72 -39.44 -0.24 61.65
N ALA A 73 -38.90 0.98 61.75
CA ALA A 73 -37.56 1.31 61.27
C ALA A 73 -36.44 0.46 61.91
N ALA A 74 -36.59 0.04 63.16
CA ALA A 74 -35.62 -0.81 63.84
C ALA A 74 -35.52 -2.20 63.20
N THR A 75 -36.65 -2.74 62.71
CA THR A 75 -36.67 -4.00 61.95
C THR A 75 -35.98 -3.83 60.61
N VAL A 76 -36.24 -2.74 59.89
CA VAL A 76 -35.58 -2.47 58.60
C VAL A 76 -34.07 -2.34 58.78
N GLU A 77 -33.61 -1.60 59.78
CA GLU A 77 -32.19 -1.45 60.10
C GLU A 77 -31.55 -2.80 60.46
N SER A 78 -32.17 -3.60 61.34
CA SER A 78 -31.69 -4.94 61.67
C SER A 78 -31.62 -5.85 60.45
N THR A 79 -32.59 -5.75 59.54
CA THR A 79 -32.63 -6.55 58.30
C THR A 79 -31.48 -6.16 57.37
N ILE A 80 -31.20 -4.86 57.24
CA ILE A 80 -30.06 -4.36 56.47
C ILE A 80 -28.76 -4.88 57.11
N GLU A 81 -28.58 -4.77 58.41
CA GLU A 81 -27.36 -5.22 59.08
C GLU A 81 -27.12 -6.73 58.98
N GLU A 82 -28.19 -7.55 59.02
CA GLU A 82 -28.09 -9.01 59.01
C GLU A 82 -27.93 -9.59 57.59
N HIS A 83 -28.62 -9.03 56.59
CA HIS A 83 -28.72 -9.63 55.25
C HIS A 83 -27.97 -8.88 54.15
N ASN A 84 -27.29 -7.78 54.46
CA ASN A 84 -26.64 -6.96 53.43
C ASN A 84 -25.59 -7.74 52.62
N PRO A 85 -25.77 -7.86 51.29
CA PRO A 85 -24.97 -8.71 50.41
C PRO A 85 -23.62 -8.09 49.98
N GLY A 86 -23.18 -7.01 50.63
CA GLY A 86 -21.86 -6.39 50.38
C GLY A 86 -21.90 -4.90 50.03
N LEU A 87 -23.02 -4.22 50.26
CA LEU A 87 -23.10 -2.75 50.25
C LEU A 87 -22.55 -2.19 51.57
N THR A 88 -22.14 -0.93 51.58
CA THR A 88 -21.79 -0.22 52.82
C THR A 88 -23.01 0.56 53.32
N TYR A 89 -23.57 0.15 54.46
CA TYR A 89 -24.67 0.86 55.11
C TYR A 89 -24.13 2.10 55.85
N GLN A 90 -24.65 3.28 55.50
CA GLN A 90 -24.23 4.57 56.05
C GLN A 90 -25.10 5.04 57.21
N GLY A 91 -26.23 4.35 57.46
CA GLY A 91 -27.12 4.61 58.57
C GLY A 91 -28.54 5.03 58.15
N MET A 92 -29.36 5.27 59.17
CA MET A 92 -30.74 5.72 59.07
C MET A 92 -30.88 7.15 59.57
N THR A 93 -31.69 7.94 58.85
CA THR A 93 -32.05 9.31 59.25
C THR A 93 -33.55 9.53 59.10
N LYS A 94 -34.05 10.63 59.69
CA LYS A 94 -35.43 11.11 59.53
C LYS A 94 -35.46 12.33 58.64
N ASN A 95 -36.30 12.30 57.61
CA ASN A 95 -36.59 13.45 56.75
C ASN A 95 -38.07 13.81 56.92
N GLY A 96 -38.36 14.77 57.81
CA GLY A 96 -39.73 15.02 58.25
C GLY A 96 -40.30 13.79 58.97
N THR A 97 -41.40 13.23 58.45
CA THR A 97 -42.04 12.00 58.94
C THR A 97 -41.42 10.73 58.37
N ASP A 98 -40.72 10.85 57.23
CA ASP A 98 -40.22 9.72 56.46
C ASP A 98 -38.89 9.21 57.02
N THR A 99 -38.61 7.94 56.76
CA THR A 99 -37.38 7.27 57.19
C THR A 99 -36.49 7.03 55.98
N VAL A 100 -35.23 7.44 56.08
CA VAL A 100 -34.27 7.37 54.99
C VAL A 100 -33.12 6.45 55.37
N PHE A 101 -32.86 5.45 54.55
CA PHE A 101 -31.73 4.53 54.69
C PHE A 101 -30.73 4.77 53.56
N THR A 102 -29.46 4.93 53.90
CA THR A 102 -28.42 5.21 52.91
C THR A 102 -27.47 4.03 52.80
N LEU A 103 -27.29 3.52 51.58
CA LEU A 103 -26.32 2.49 51.25
C LEU A 103 -25.39 3.00 50.16
N THR A 104 -24.16 2.48 50.13
CA THR A 104 -23.14 2.88 49.16
C THR A 104 -22.45 1.65 48.58
N LEU A 105 -22.03 1.78 47.33
CA LEU A 105 -21.25 0.78 46.60
C LEU A 105 -20.06 1.48 45.95
N GLU A 106 -18.91 1.38 46.61
CA GLU A 106 -17.64 1.88 46.07
C GLU A 106 -17.05 0.87 45.09
N PHE A 107 -16.50 1.35 43.98
CA PHE A 107 -15.87 0.54 42.94
C PHE A 107 -14.61 1.18 42.40
N THR A 108 -13.65 0.35 41.96
CA THR A 108 -12.38 0.84 41.40
C THR A 108 -12.42 1.03 39.89
N ASP A 109 -13.35 0.36 39.21
CA ASP A 109 -13.60 0.46 37.78
C ASP A 109 -14.98 -0.16 37.44
N ALA A 110 -15.41 -0.08 36.17
CA ALA A 110 -16.70 -0.63 35.75
C ALA A 110 -16.81 -2.16 35.90
N LYS A 111 -15.70 -2.90 35.81
CA LYS A 111 -15.70 -4.36 35.97
C LYS A 111 -15.85 -4.73 37.44
N ASP A 112 -15.16 -4.04 38.35
CA ASP A 112 -15.33 -4.16 39.79
C ASP A 112 -16.76 -3.75 40.20
N TYR A 113 -17.31 -2.71 39.60
CA TYR A 113 -18.69 -2.28 39.82
C TYR A 113 -19.70 -3.39 39.49
N ALA A 114 -19.59 -4.00 38.31
CA ALA A 114 -20.42 -5.15 37.92
C ALA A 114 -20.20 -6.36 38.85
N ALA A 115 -18.94 -6.66 39.21
CA ALA A 115 -18.60 -7.78 40.09
C ALA A 115 -19.20 -7.61 41.50
N LYS A 116 -19.20 -6.39 42.04
CA LYS A 116 -19.80 -6.07 43.34
C LYS A 116 -21.32 -5.96 43.29
N ALA A 117 -21.90 -5.57 42.17
CA ALA A 117 -23.35 -5.60 41.96
C ALA A 117 -23.89 -7.05 41.90
N GLN A 118 -23.15 -7.99 41.31
CA GLN A 118 -23.61 -9.37 41.11
C GLN A 118 -24.14 -10.10 42.38
N PRO A 119 -23.42 -10.12 43.53
CA PRO A 119 -23.95 -10.75 44.74
C PRO A 119 -25.18 -10.03 45.29
N VAL A 120 -25.29 -8.70 45.09
CA VAL A 120 -26.45 -7.90 45.49
C VAL A 120 -27.69 -8.30 44.68
N LEU A 121 -27.54 -8.44 43.35
CA LEU A 121 -28.60 -8.90 42.46
C LEU A 121 -29.04 -10.33 42.81
N ALA A 122 -28.09 -11.22 43.12
CA ALA A 122 -28.38 -12.60 43.49
C ALA A 122 -29.14 -12.71 44.83
N ALA A 123 -28.80 -11.88 45.82
CA ALA A 123 -29.54 -11.82 47.09
C ALA A 123 -30.98 -11.33 46.91
N GLY A 124 -31.24 -10.58 45.85
CA GLY A 124 -32.57 -10.21 45.40
C GLY A 124 -33.21 -11.20 44.42
N ASP A 125 -32.76 -12.46 44.31
CA ASP A 125 -33.28 -13.47 43.36
C ASP A 125 -33.32 -13.04 41.88
N LEU A 126 -32.48 -12.07 41.49
CA LEU A 126 -32.37 -11.67 40.08
C LEU A 126 -31.35 -12.57 39.36
N THR A 127 -31.80 -13.24 38.31
CA THR A 127 -30.97 -14.21 37.54
C THR A 127 -30.12 -13.57 36.43
N LYS A 128 -30.17 -12.24 36.28
CA LYS A 128 -29.38 -11.51 35.28
C LYS A 128 -27.90 -11.46 35.68
N THR A 129 -27.00 -11.48 34.70
CA THR A 129 -25.57 -11.22 34.94
C THR A 129 -25.34 -9.71 34.95
N ALA A 130 -24.68 -9.20 35.98
CA ALA A 130 -24.35 -7.78 36.08
C ALA A 130 -23.33 -7.41 35.00
N GLU A 131 -23.64 -6.39 34.21
CA GLU A 131 -22.75 -5.84 33.19
C GLU A 131 -22.67 -4.32 33.37
N ALA A 132 -21.44 -3.80 33.34
CA ALA A 132 -21.18 -2.37 33.29
C ALA A 132 -19.94 -2.08 32.45
N THR A 133 -19.97 -0.98 31.70
CA THR A 133 -18.83 -0.44 30.95
C THR A 133 -18.71 1.06 31.22
N PHE A 134 -17.48 1.55 31.24
CA PHE A 134 -17.16 2.96 31.33
C PHE A 134 -16.19 3.30 30.20
N THR A 135 -16.55 4.27 29.39
CA THR A 135 -15.79 4.71 28.22
C THR A 135 -15.38 6.18 28.43
N PRO A 136 -14.08 6.47 28.60
CA PRO A 136 -13.58 7.83 28.66
C PRO A 136 -13.56 8.49 27.27
N PRO A 137 -13.44 9.84 27.20
CA PRO A 137 -13.27 10.54 25.93
C PRO A 137 -11.94 10.16 25.27
N THR A 138 -11.91 10.29 23.94
CA THR A 138 -10.71 10.19 23.11
C THR A 138 -10.52 11.51 22.36
N PRO A 139 -9.96 12.55 23.00
CA PRO A 139 -9.70 13.82 22.33
C PRO A 139 -8.74 13.64 21.14
N PRO A 140 -8.87 14.43 20.06
CA PRO A 140 -9.91 15.44 19.83
C PRO A 140 -11.23 14.87 19.26
N PHE A 141 -11.30 13.57 18.97
CA PHE A 141 -12.42 12.95 18.22
C PHE A 141 -13.65 12.61 19.06
N SER A 142 -13.52 12.64 20.38
CA SER A 142 -14.67 12.55 21.27
C SER A 142 -14.44 13.32 22.55
N SER A 143 -15.50 13.96 23.01
CA SER A 143 -15.61 14.57 24.33
C SER A 143 -16.53 13.73 25.21
N GLY A 144 -16.55 14.04 26.51
CA GLY A 144 -17.47 13.44 27.46
C GLY A 144 -17.24 11.94 27.75
N TYR A 145 -18.10 11.38 28.60
CA TYR A 145 -17.98 10.02 29.11
C TYR A 145 -19.24 9.23 28.81
N THR A 146 -19.10 7.90 28.76
CA THR A 146 -20.24 6.99 28.66
C THR A 146 -20.18 5.92 29.73
N LEU A 147 -21.25 5.79 30.52
CA LEU A 147 -21.49 4.68 31.43
C LEU A 147 -22.66 3.84 30.90
N THR A 148 -22.43 2.56 30.65
CA THR A 148 -23.50 1.60 30.36
C THR A 148 -23.63 0.61 31.51
N ARG A 149 -24.85 0.34 31.98
CA ARG A 149 -25.11 -0.73 32.98
C ARG A 149 -26.48 -1.38 32.76
N ASN A 150 -26.59 -2.68 33.03
CA ASN A 150 -27.83 -3.45 32.82
C ASN A 150 -28.68 -3.69 34.08
N PHE A 151 -28.35 -3.01 35.18
CA PHE A 151 -29.06 -3.07 36.45
C PHE A 151 -29.42 -1.67 36.96
N THR A 152 -30.45 -1.61 37.81
CA THR A 152 -31.01 -0.37 38.36
C THR A 152 -30.81 -0.25 39.87
N ALA A 153 -31.01 0.95 40.43
CA ALA A 153 -31.01 1.16 41.88
C ALA A 153 -32.01 0.24 42.60
N ARG A 154 -33.19 0.04 42.02
CA ARG A 154 -34.20 -0.90 42.52
C ARG A 154 -33.74 -2.34 42.49
N ASP A 155 -33.02 -2.76 41.44
CA ASP A 155 -32.43 -4.11 41.39
C ASP A 155 -31.44 -4.32 42.55
N LEU A 156 -30.67 -3.28 42.90
CA LEU A 156 -29.67 -3.30 43.97
C LEU A 156 -30.26 -3.19 45.39
N THR A 157 -31.53 -2.79 45.54
CA THR A 157 -32.22 -2.71 46.84
C THR A 157 -33.29 -3.79 47.03
N ARG A 158 -33.60 -4.56 45.97
CA ARG A 158 -34.60 -5.64 45.98
C ARG A 158 -34.37 -6.66 47.11
N TRP A 159 -33.12 -6.97 47.43
CA TRP A 159 -32.75 -7.94 48.48
C TRP A 159 -33.29 -7.53 49.86
N ALA A 160 -33.33 -6.23 50.18
CA ALA A 160 -33.77 -5.75 51.49
C ALA A 160 -35.28 -5.95 51.67
N VAL A 161 -36.06 -5.66 50.62
CA VAL A 161 -37.50 -5.94 50.59
C VAL A 161 -37.74 -7.45 50.68
N LYS A 162 -37.01 -8.24 49.90
CA LYS A 162 -37.12 -9.70 49.93
C LYS A 162 -36.88 -10.25 51.33
N ALA A 163 -35.82 -9.83 52.02
CA ALA A 163 -35.52 -10.28 53.37
C ALA A 163 -36.67 -9.96 54.35
N LEU A 164 -37.25 -8.75 54.27
CA LEU A 164 -38.42 -8.38 55.07
C LEU A 164 -39.67 -9.24 54.76
N VAL A 165 -39.88 -9.62 53.50
CA VAL A 165 -40.98 -10.52 53.11
C VAL A 165 -40.74 -11.94 53.59
N ASP A 166 -39.53 -12.48 53.39
CA ASP A 166 -39.16 -13.85 53.79
C ASP A 166 -39.23 -14.04 55.32
N GLU A 167 -39.01 -12.97 56.09
CA GLU A 167 -39.14 -12.94 57.56
C GLU A 167 -40.56 -12.62 58.05
N GLU A 168 -41.55 -12.52 57.16
CA GLU A 168 -42.94 -12.18 57.47
C GLU A 168 -43.10 -10.84 58.21
N LYS A 169 -42.22 -9.85 57.93
CA LYS A 169 -42.21 -8.53 58.60
C LYS A 169 -43.13 -7.51 57.97
N ILE A 170 -43.56 -7.71 56.71
CA ILE A 170 -44.47 -6.81 56.02
C ILE A 170 -45.86 -7.42 56.00
N ALA A 171 -46.85 -6.71 56.56
CA ALA A 171 -48.23 -7.20 56.63
C ALA A 171 -48.80 -7.46 55.22
N ASP A 172 -49.39 -8.64 55.03
CA ASP A 172 -50.04 -9.08 53.78
C ASP A 172 -49.14 -9.06 52.53
N ALA A 173 -47.81 -9.04 52.70
CA ALA A 173 -46.86 -9.11 51.58
C ALA A 173 -46.63 -10.55 51.09
N SER A 174 -46.30 -10.67 49.81
CA SER A 174 -45.98 -11.93 49.14
C SER A 174 -44.82 -11.73 48.17
N GLU A 175 -44.31 -12.79 47.54
CA GLU A 175 -43.26 -12.66 46.51
C GLU A 175 -43.64 -11.68 45.39
N SER A 176 -44.92 -11.63 45.00
CA SER A 176 -45.41 -10.67 44.00
C SER A 176 -45.35 -9.22 44.46
N SER A 177 -45.23 -8.97 45.77
CA SER A 177 -45.13 -7.62 46.35
C SER A 177 -43.70 -7.06 46.31
N ILE A 178 -42.67 -7.91 46.14
CA ILE A 178 -41.26 -7.50 46.23
C ILE A 178 -40.93 -6.46 45.16
N ASP A 179 -41.38 -6.70 43.95
CA ASP A 179 -41.12 -5.83 42.82
C ASP A 179 -41.95 -4.54 42.88
N ASP A 180 -43.13 -4.55 43.49
CA ASP A 180 -43.97 -3.36 43.62
C ASP A 180 -43.66 -2.55 44.89
N ALA A 181 -42.77 -3.03 45.75
CA ALA A 181 -42.47 -2.42 47.03
C ALA A 181 -41.63 -1.15 46.92
N LEU A 182 -40.86 -0.96 45.86
CA LEU A 182 -39.99 0.21 45.72
C LEU A 182 -40.24 0.91 44.39
N ASP A 183 -40.68 2.16 44.47
CA ASP A 183 -40.77 3.06 43.34
C ASP A 183 -39.39 3.59 42.95
N ARG A 184 -39.25 3.92 41.65
CA ARG A 184 -38.03 4.53 41.13
C ARG A 184 -38.05 6.03 41.43
N GLY A 185 -37.07 6.50 42.20
CA GLY A 185 -36.83 7.93 42.42
C GLY A 185 -35.89 8.56 41.39
N GLU A 186 -35.25 9.65 41.80
CA GLU A 186 -34.28 10.39 41.00
C GLU A 186 -33.01 9.55 40.77
N VAL A 187 -32.49 9.59 39.53
CA VAL A 187 -31.23 8.92 39.19
C VAL A 187 -30.30 9.92 38.55
N THR A 188 -29.17 10.18 39.19
CA THR A 188 -28.09 11.04 38.69
C THR A 188 -26.82 10.23 38.49
N VAL A 189 -26.06 10.59 37.46
CA VAL A 189 -24.75 10.03 37.18
C VAL A 189 -23.83 11.18 36.81
N THR A 190 -22.70 11.30 37.49
CA THR A 190 -21.71 12.36 37.26
C THR A 190 -20.32 11.78 37.07
N VAL A 191 -19.52 12.44 36.24
CA VAL A 191 -18.08 12.17 36.07
C VAL A 191 -17.31 13.46 36.27
N ASP A 192 -16.42 13.54 37.26
CA ASP A 192 -15.69 14.77 37.63
C ASP A 192 -16.60 16.02 37.69
N ASP A 193 -17.73 15.90 38.40
CA ASP A 193 -18.79 16.93 38.54
C ASP A 193 -19.57 17.28 37.26
N ALA A 194 -19.33 16.60 36.13
CA ALA A 194 -20.12 16.76 34.91
C ALA A 194 -21.27 15.74 34.88
N ASP A 195 -22.50 16.22 34.67
CA ASP A 195 -23.69 15.37 34.55
C ASP A 195 -23.68 14.53 33.27
N LEU A 196 -24.06 13.26 33.38
CA LEU A 196 -24.37 12.39 32.26
C LEU A 196 -25.89 12.32 32.07
N GLU A 197 -26.33 12.44 30.83
CA GLU A 197 -27.74 12.30 30.49
C GLU A 197 -28.08 10.85 30.17
N ARG A 198 -29.25 10.39 30.60
CA ARG A 198 -29.72 9.07 30.21
C ARG A 198 -30.11 9.09 28.74
N SER A 199 -29.44 8.28 27.92
CA SER A 199 -29.81 8.12 26.51
C SER A 199 -31.28 7.70 26.38
N THR A 200 -32.00 8.38 25.50
CA THR A 200 -33.45 8.24 25.28
C THR A 200 -33.82 6.97 24.49
N TYR A 201 -32.82 6.20 24.04
CA TYR A 201 -32.98 5.05 23.13
C TYR A 201 -32.65 3.67 23.73
N PRO A 202 -33.30 3.21 24.82
CA PRO A 202 -33.42 1.77 25.02
C PRO A 202 -34.87 1.31 24.95
N SER A 203 -35.07 0.16 24.29
CA SER A 203 -36.20 -0.74 24.54
C SER A 203 -36.27 -1.09 26.04
N THR A 204 -37.45 -1.47 26.54
CA THR A 204 -37.71 -1.72 27.97
C THR A 204 -36.78 -2.75 28.64
N ASP A 205 -36.03 -3.54 27.86
CA ASP A 205 -35.12 -4.59 28.33
C ASP A 205 -33.62 -4.34 28.04
N SER A 206 -33.24 -3.17 27.50
CA SER A 206 -31.83 -2.86 27.17
C SER A 206 -31.07 -2.21 28.34
N ALA A 207 -29.75 -2.37 28.37
CA ALA A 207 -28.87 -1.70 29.32
C ALA A 207 -29.07 -0.17 29.28
N ALA A 208 -29.08 0.46 30.44
CA ALA A 208 -29.17 1.91 30.55
C ALA A 208 -27.82 2.52 30.17
N VAL A 209 -27.85 3.42 29.19
CA VAL A 209 -26.69 4.21 28.75
C VAL A 209 -26.83 5.62 29.30
N TRP A 210 -25.81 6.09 29.99
CA TRP A 210 -25.66 7.45 30.51
C TRP A 210 -24.46 8.07 29.81
N THR A 211 -24.65 9.20 29.14
CA THR A 211 -23.60 9.80 28.33
C THR A 211 -23.80 11.31 28.21
N ASN A 212 -22.69 12.03 28.13
CA ASN A 212 -22.61 13.40 27.63
C ASN A 212 -21.59 13.47 26.48
N ALA A 213 -21.28 12.32 25.87
CA ALA A 213 -20.26 12.22 24.87
C ALA A 213 -20.73 12.81 23.54
N GLU A 214 -19.88 13.65 22.95
CA GLU A 214 -20.07 14.18 21.60
C GLU A 214 -18.92 13.68 20.74
N ALA A 215 -19.26 13.18 19.54
CA ALA A 215 -18.27 12.75 18.56
C ALA A 215 -17.92 13.90 17.63
N VAL A 216 -16.65 14.01 17.30
CA VAL A 216 -16.09 14.95 16.34
C VAL A 216 -15.30 14.15 15.31
N SER A 217 -15.47 14.48 14.04
CA SER A 217 -14.75 13.85 12.94
C SER A 217 -14.29 14.87 11.92
N PHE A 218 -13.36 14.45 11.06
CA PHE A 218 -13.08 15.16 9.83
C PHE A 218 -14.26 15.04 8.86
N ASP A 219 -14.50 16.09 8.08
CA ASP A 219 -15.49 16.07 7.00
C ASP A 219 -14.99 15.16 5.86
N SER A 220 -13.69 15.21 5.56
CA SER A 220 -13.02 14.34 4.61
C SER A 220 -11.57 14.06 5.00
N VAL A 221 -11.07 12.90 4.56
CA VAL A 221 -9.65 12.54 4.58
C VAL A 221 -9.28 12.03 3.19
N GLU A 222 -8.30 12.66 2.55
CA GLU A 222 -7.70 12.21 1.30
C GLU A 222 -6.30 11.68 1.58
N VAL A 223 -5.99 10.47 1.10
CA VAL A 223 -4.68 9.83 1.26
C VAL A 223 -4.09 9.54 -0.11
N VAL A 224 -2.95 10.16 -0.42
CA VAL A 224 -2.22 9.90 -1.67
C VAL A 224 -0.87 9.29 -1.36
N THR A 225 -0.53 8.20 -2.03
CA THR A 225 0.75 7.50 -1.87
C THR A 225 1.55 7.49 -3.17
N ALA A 226 2.83 7.84 -3.12
CA ALA A 226 3.78 7.83 -4.23
C ALA A 226 4.92 6.81 -3.99
N GLY A 227 5.62 6.40 -5.05
CA GLY A 227 6.75 5.47 -5.01
C GLY A 227 6.39 4.01 -5.33
N ALA A 228 5.14 3.73 -5.70
CA ALA A 228 4.68 2.38 -6.07
C ALA A 228 5.21 1.90 -7.42
N GLU A 229 5.81 2.78 -8.23
CA GLU A 229 6.44 2.46 -9.50
C GLU A 229 7.78 1.73 -9.38
N ASP A 230 8.42 1.77 -8.19
CA ASP A 230 9.64 1.02 -7.86
C ASP A 230 9.50 0.31 -6.50
N PRO A 231 8.73 -0.79 -6.42
CA PRO A 231 8.50 -1.50 -5.16
C PRO A 231 9.78 -2.11 -4.54
N ALA A 232 10.84 -2.30 -5.35
CA ALA A 232 12.10 -2.85 -4.87
C ALA A 232 12.86 -1.86 -3.96
N ALA A 233 12.60 -0.55 -4.10
CA ALA A 233 13.14 0.47 -3.22
C ALA A 233 12.51 0.46 -1.82
N ASP A 234 11.31 -0.15 -1.66
CA ASP A 234 10.51 -0.17 -0.43
C ASP A 234 10.49 1.20 0.27
N SER A 235 10.19 2.24 -0.51
CA SER A 235 10.32 3.64 -0.11
C SER A 235 9.16 4.45 -0.69
N TYR A 236 8.18 4.73 0.16
CA TYR A 236 6.93 5.38 -0.22
C TYR A 236 6.75 6.70 0.51
N LEU A 237 6.21 7.69 -0.20
CA LEU A 237 5.78 8.96 0.36
C LEU A 237 4.26 8.96 0.44
N ARG A 238 3.71 9.34 1.59
CA ARG A 238 2.26 9.42 1.77
C ARG A 238 1.88 10.81 2.28
N THR A 239 0.86 11.37 1.65
CA THR A 239 0.26 12.65 2.01
C THR A 239 -1.17 12.39 2.48
N LEU A 240 -1.51 12.89 3.67
CA LEU A 240 -2.87 12.90 4.19
C LEU A 240 -3.36 14.35 4.20
N THR A 241 -4.51 14.59 3.59
CA THR A 241 -5.19 15.88 3.59
C THR A 241 -6.51 15.73 4.32
N TYR A 242 -6.72 16.56 5.34
CA TYR A 242 -7.89 16.54 6.21
C TYR A 242 -8.73 17.77 5.96
N GLU A 243 -10.03 17.60 5.78
CA GLU A 243 -10.98 18.71 5.84
C GLU A 243 -11.67 18.71 7.22
N LEU A 244 -11.51 19.81 7.94
CA LEU A 244 -12.07 20.04 9.27
C LEU A 244 -12.68 21.44 9.35
N GLN A 245 -13.92 21.53 9.81
CA GLN A 245 -14.56 22.83 10.01
C GLN A 245 -13.76 23.68 10.99
N ARG A 246 -13.53 24.95 10.62
CA ARG A 246 -12.74 25.89 11.41
C ARG A 246 -13.28 26.08 12.83
N ALA A 247 -14.61 26.08 13.00
CA ALA A 247 -15.25 26.20 14.31
C ALA A 247 -14.91 25.01 15.21
N THR A 248 -15.07 23.79 14.69
CA THR A 248 -14.73 22.53 15.38
C THR A 248 -13.27 22.51 15.83
N TYR A 249 -12.33 22.88 14.94
CA TYR A 249 -10.93 22.98 15.32
C TYR A 249 -10.70 24.00 16.44
N LEU A 250 -11.37 25.17 16.40
CA LEU A 250 -11.17 26.22 17.39
C LEU A 250 -11.74 25.84 18.77
N ASP A 251 -12.81 25.05 18.81
CA ASP A 251 -13.43 24.58 20.05
C ASP A 251 -12.50 23.65 20.86
N ALA A 252 -11.63 22.88 20.18
CA ALA A 252 -10.68 21.94 20.78
C ALA A 252 -9.24 22.12 20.24
N LYS A 253 -8.82 23.37 20.06
CA LYS A 253 -7.56 23.72 19.36
C LYS A 253 -6.33 23.00 19.91
N ASP A 254 -6.15 23.02 21.23
CA ASP A 254 -4.95 22.45 21.85
C ASP A 254 -4.90 20.93 21.68
N ASP A 255 -6.05 20.25 21.70
CA ASP A 255 -6.15 18.80 21.48
C ASP A 255 -5.89 18.44 20.01
N PHE A 256 -6.41 19.21 19.06
CA PHE A 256 -6.12 19.02 17.64
C PHE A 256 -4.66 19.33 17.29
N ASP A 257 -4.08 20.38 17.86
CA ASP A 257 -2.66 20.70 17.65
C ASP A 257 -1.77 19.58 18.20
N ALA A 258 -2.05 19.08 19.41
CA ALA A 258 -1.33 17.94 19.99
C ALA A 258 -1.52 16.66 19.16
N PHE A 259 -2.73 16.42 18.65
CA PHE A 259 -3.01 15.30 17.76
C PHE A 259 -2.18 15.40 16.47
N PHE A 260 -2.22 16.53 15.75
CA PHE A 260 -1.48 16.67 14.50
C PHE A 260 0.03 16.62 14.71
N GLU A 261 0.55 17.14 15.82
CA GLU A 261 1.96 17.02 16.18
C GLU A 261 2.35 15.55 16.42
N ALA A 262 1.54 14.80 17.18
CA ALA A 262 1.79 13.39 17.45
C ALA A 262 1.57 12.48 16.22
N ALA A 263 0.64 12.85 15.35
CA ALA A 263 0.32 12.17 14.09
C ALA A 263 1.41 12.37 13.02
N THR A 264 2.22 13.44 13.13
CA THR A 264 3.28 13.72 12.18
C THR A 264 4.54 12.92 12.55
N PRO A 265 4.95 11.93 11.75
CA PRO A 265 6.14 11.14 12.04
C PRO A 265 7.42 12.00 12.00
N GLU A 266 8.48 11.52 12.65
CA GLU A 266 9.79 12.19 12.63
C GLU A 266 10.29 12.35 11.18
N GLY A 267 10.59 13.59 10.78
CA GLY A 267 11.00 13.92 9.41
C GLY A 267 9.84 14.20 8.46
N GLY A 268 8.60 14.06 8.91
CA GLY A 268 7.40 14.50 8.19
C GLY A 268 7.15 16.00 8.32
N GLU A 269 6.24 16.51 7.50
CA GLU A 269 5.84 17.90 7.45
C GLU A 269 4.35 18.04 7.74
N LEU A 270 4.00 18.94 8.67
CA LEU A 270 2.63 19.35 8.95
C LEU A 270 2.39 20.75 8.37
N THR A 271 1.44 20.85 7.45
CA THR A 271 0.89 22.11 6.97
C THR A 271 -0.49 22.33 7.61
N PRO A 272 -0.62 23.25 8.57
CA PRO A 272 -1.91 23.54 9.18
C PRO A 272 -2.81 24.32 8.21
N ALA A 273 -4.12 24.31 8.48
CA ALA A 273 -5.02 25.23 7.80
C ALA A 273 -4.60 26.70 7.99
N GLY A 274 -4.64 27.46 6.91
CA GLY A 274 -4.46 28.92 6.97
C GLY A 274 -5.52 29.59 7.86
N GLU A 275 -5.39 30.90 8.10
CA GLU A 275 -6.23 31.64 9.07
C GLU A 275 -7.75 31.43 8.88
N THR A 276 -8.19 31.31 7.63
CA THR A 276 -9.58 31.06 7.22
C THR A 276 -9.78 29.69 6.55
N GLY A 277 -8.76 28.83 6.57
CA GLY A 277 -8.79 27.53 5.93
C GLY A 277 -9.50 26.48 6.78
N THR A 278 -9.82 25.37 6.13
CA THR A 278 -10.42 24.17 6.71
C THR A 278 -9.59 22.92 6.41
N THR A 279 -8.45 23.09 5.74
CA THR A 279 -7.65 21.98 5.24
C THR A 279 -6.31 21.87 5.97
N TRP A 280 -6.02 20.72 6.55
CA TRP A 280 -4.72 20.38 7.13
C TRP A 280 -4.05 19.32 6.27
N THR A 281 -2.72 19.33 6.18
CA THR A 281 -1.98 18.33 5.41
C THR A 281 -0.81 17.81 6.22
N ILE A 282 -0.67 16.48 6.28
CA ILE A 282 0.53 15.80 6.77
C ILE A 282 1.21 15.12 5.59
N VAL A 283 2.50 15.36 5.41
CA VAL A 283 3.35 14.63 4.46
C VAL A 283 4.32 13.78 5.28
N PHE A 284 4.26 12.47 5.11
CA PHE A 284 5.21 11.55 5.74
C PHE A 284 6.58 11.65 5.06
N PRO A 285 7.68 11.36 5.78
CA PRO A 285 8.96 11.10 5.12
C PRO A 285 8.85 9.82 4.30
N ALA A 286 9.80 9.61 3.38
CA ALA A 286 9.89 8.35 2.66
C ALA A 286 10.14 7.20 3.65
N GLY A 287 9.33 6.14 3.58
CA GLY A 287 9.42 5.00 4.48
C GLY A 287 8.99 3.69 3.84
N THR A 288 9.29 2.59 4.51
CA THR A 288 8.85 1.24 4.10
C THR A 288 7.33 1.09 4.18
N ALA A 289 6.79 0.10 3.47
CA ALA A 289 5.34 -0.12 3.46
C ALA A 289 4.75 -0.31 4.90
N GLU A 290 5.46 -1.03 5.76
CA GLU A 290 5.08 -1.24 7.16
C GLU A 290 5.09 0.06 7.98
N GLN A 291 6.11 0.90 7.78
CA GLN A 291 6.19 2.20 8.46
C GLN A 291 5.06 3.13 8.03
N VAL A 292 4.78 3.20 6.72
CA VAL A 292 3.69 4.02 6.19
C VAL A 292 2.34 3.57 6.75
N ALA A 293 2.08 2.27 6.86
CA ALA A 293 0.86 1.75 7.48
C ALA A 293 0.75 2.18 8.96
N GLY A 294 1.83 2.01 9.74
CA GLY A 294 1.86 2.43 11.15
C GLY A 294 1.72 3.94 11.36
N TRP A 295 2.31 4.77 10.50
CA TRP A 295 2.11 6.22 10.53
C TRP A 295 0.69 6.61 10.11
N THR A 296 0.08 5.91 9.15
CA THR A 296 -1.32 6.11 8.76
C THR A 296 -2.25 5.86 9.95
N ASP A 297 -2.03 4.77 10.69
CA ASP A 297 -2.77 4.44 11.90
C ASP A 297 -2.68 5.55 12.96
N ALA A 298 -1.47 6.05 13.24
CA ALA A 298 -1.26 7.17 14.16
C ALA A 298 -1.98 8.44 13.67
N ALA A 299 -1.89 8.73 12.38
CA ALA A 299 -2.45 9.91 11.75
C ALA A 299 -3.99 9.88 11.58
N LEU A 300 -4.62 8.75 11.93
CA LEU A 300 -6.08 8.58 11.94
C LEU A 300 -6.60 8.10 13.31
N ALA A 301 -5.75 8.15 14.35
CA ALA A 301 -6.05 7.70 15.71
C ALA A 301 -6.66 6.29 15.77
N THR A 302 -6.10 5.37 15.00
CA THR A 302 -6.62 4.02 14.83
C THR A 302 -5.50 2.97 14.81
N THR A 303 -5.87 1.72 14.55
CA THR A 303 -4.95 0.60 14.34
C THR A 303 -5.49 -0.34 13.28
N GLY A 304 -4.60 -0.97 12.51
CA GLY A 304 -4.95 -2.07 11.61
C GLY A 304 -4.98 -1.70 10.14
N SER A 305 -4.48 -0.52 9.77
CA SER A 305 -4.22 -0.20 8.36
C SER A 305 -3.13 -1.14 7.81
N VAL A 306 -3.25 -1.49 6.53
CA VAL A 306 -2.32 -2.36 5.81
C VAL A 306 -1.96 -1.69 4.50
N PHE A 307 -0.66 -1.54 4.25
CA PHE A 307 -0.15 -1.10 2.97
C PHE A 307 0.91 -2.08 2.49
N SER A 308 0.80 -2.52 1.24
CA SER A 308 1.80 -3.37 0.60
C SER A 308 1.81 -3.16 -0.90
N VAL A 309 3.00 -3.18 -1.49
CA VAL A 309 3.20 -3.10 -2.92
C VAL A 309 4.10 -4.24 -3.36
N GLU A 310 3.68 -4.98 -4.38
CA GLU A 310 4.45 -6.08 -4.95
C GLU A 310 4.49 -5.96 -6.47
N ALA A 311 5.68 -6.03 -7.07
CA ALA A 311 5.83 -6.13 -8.52
C ALA A 311 6.10 -7.58 -8.93
N ALA A 312 5.45 -8.03 -10.00
CA ALA A 312 5.78 -9.30 -10.64
C ALA A 312 5.64 -9.20 -12.17
N PRO A 313 6.41 -9.98 -12.94
CA PRO A 313 6.20 -10.11 -14.38
C PRO A 313 4.75 -10.51 -14.68
N ASN A 314 4.16 -9.88 -15.69
CA ASN A 314 2.86 -10.24 -16.17
C ASN A 314 2.94 -11.62 -16.86
N PRO A 315 2.06 -12.59 -16.52
CA PRO A 315 2.14 -13.94 -17.05
C PRO A 315 1.74 -14.05 -18.53
N GLU A 316 1.04 -13.05 -19.07
CA GLU A 316 0.57 -13.00 -20.47
C GLU A 316 1.52 -12.24 -21.39
N ASP A 317 2.26 -11.26 -20.85
CA ASP A 317 3.24 -10.47 -21.59
C ASP A 317 4.56 -10.32 -20.78
N PRO A 318 5.68 -10.94 -21.24
CA PRO A 318 6.95 -10.84 -20.54
C PRO A 318 7.48 -9.41 -20.42
N PHE A 319 7.07 -8.51 -21.32
CA PHE A 319 7.44 -7.10 -21.31
C PHE A 319 6.48 -6.24 -20.49
N SER A 320 5.66 -6.85 -19.64
CA SER A 320 4.77 -6.12 -18.75
C SER A 320 5.01 -6.54 -17.31
N ILE A 321 4.87 -5.58 -16.39
CA ILE A 321 4.99 -5.79 -14.95
C ILE A 321 3.66 -5.43 -14.32
N ASP A 322 3.13 -6.34 -13.53
CA ASP A 322 1.99 -6.09 -12.67
C ASP A 322 2.49 -5.59 -11.32
N THR A 323 2.21 -4.33 -11.00
CA THR A 323 2.32 -3.79 -9.65
C THR A 323 0.99 -4.01 -8.93
N ARG A 324 1.02 -4.82 -7.87
CA ARG A 324 -0.12 -5.14 -7.00
C ARG A 324 -0.05 -4.28 -5.76
N VAL A 325 -1.06 -3.44 -5.56
CA VAL A 325 -1.17 -2.54 -4.40
C VAL A 325 -2.34 -2.97 -3.53
N VAL A 326 -2.07 -3.22 -2.25
CA VAL A 326 -3.09 -3.36 -1.21
C VAL A 326 -2.96 -2.15 -0.31
N ASP A 327 -4.04 -1.38 -0.17
CA ASP A 327 -4.11 -0.23 0.73
C ASP A 327 -5.45 -0.31 1.47
N THR A 328 -5.40 -0.83 2.69
CA THR A 328 -6.53 -0.85 3.61
C THR A 328 -6.26 0.19 4.68
N ILE A 329 -7.07 1.22 4.73
CA ILE A 329 -6.94 2.30 5.71
C ILE A 329 -8.13 2.24 6.65
N GLU A 330 -7.86 2.10 7.94
CA GLU A 330 -8.88 2.25 8.96
C GLU A 330 -9.11 3.75 9.23
N CYS A 331 -10.36 4.19 9.33
CA CYS A 331 -10.68 5.60 9.57
C CYS A 331 -11.88 5.80 10.50
N THR A 332 -12.41 4.76 11.14
CA THR A 332 -13.63 4.89 11.96
C THR A 332 -13.56 5.98 13.02
N VAL A 333 -12.38 6.24 13.60
CA VAL A 333 -12.19 7.29 14.62
C VAL A 333 -12.15 8.66 13.95
N ALA A 334 -11.23 8.87 13.01
CA ALA A 334 -11.00 10.16 12.37
C ALA A 334 -12.13 10.59 11.43
N CYS A 335 -12.72 9.66 10.67
CA CYS A 335 -13.82 9.93 9.72
C CYS A 335 -15.21 9.90 10.41
N GLY A 336 -15.37 9.24 11.56
CA GLY A 336 -16.66 9.13 12.24
C GLY A 336 -17.76 8.52 11.36
N GLU A 337 -19.03 8.85 11.66
CA GLU A 337 -20.19 8.33 10.90
C GLU A 337 -20.44 9.03 9.56
N THR A 338 -20.01 10.29 9.42
CA THR A 338 -20.36 11.16 8.28
C THR A 338 -19.18 11.56 7.40
N GLY A 339 -17.95 11.41 7.88
CA GLY A 339 -16.76 11.70 7.10
C GLY A 339 -16.52 10.66 6.02
N HIS A 340 -15.77 11.05 5.00
CA HIS A 340 -15.40 10.17 3.89
C HIS A 340 -13.90 10.06 3.75
N LEU A 341 -13.46 8.89 3.32
CA LEU A 341 -12.07 8.57 3.02
C LEU A 341 -11.90 8.39 1.52
N GLU A 342 -10.98 9.13 0.93
CA GLU A 342 -10.54 8.98 -0.45
C GLU A 342 -9.08 8.54 -0.46
N GLN A 343 -8.72 7.63 -1.36
CA GLN A 343 -7.38 7.09 -1.47
C GLN A 343 -6.91 7.16 -2.92
N GLY A 344 -5.64 7.46 -3.11
CA GLY A 344 -5.03 7.61 -4.41
C GLY A 344 -3.59 7.11 -4.44
N LEU A 345 -3.18 6.65 -5.62
CA LEU A 345 -1.81 6.28 -5.92
C LEU A 345 -1.27 7.26 -6.95
N GLU A 346 -0.19 7.95 -6.62
CA GLU A 346 0.55 8.76 -7.59
C GLU A 346 1.45 7.83 -8.43
N VAL A 347 1.23 7.83 -9.74
CA VAL A 347 1.95 6.99 -10.71
C VAL A 347 2.42 7.82 -11.90
N PRO A 348 3.45 7.39 -12.65
CA PRO A 348 3.81 8.00 -13.92
C PRO A 348 2.66 7.96 -14.91
N VAL A 349 2.50 9.01 -15.73
CA VAL A 349 1.46 9.03 -16.78
C VAL A 349 1.64 7.86 -17.76
N GLY A 350 0.54 7.17 -18.09
CA GLY A 350 0.54 6.02 -19.01
C GLY A 350 0.64 4.65 -18.33
N PHE A 351 0.68 4.60 -16.99
CA PHE A 351 0.45 3.37 -16.24
C PHE A 351 -1.01 2.89 -16.43
N SER A 352 -1.24 1.60 -16.74
CA SER A 352 -2.61 1.12 -16.90
C SER A 352 -3.40 1.24 -15.59
N GLY A 353 -4.54 1.94 -15.64
CA GLY A 353 -5.27 2.46 -14.47
C GLY A 353 -5.39 3.99 -14.49
N SER A 354 -4.45 4.65 -15.18
CA SER A 354 -4.56 6.04 -15.61
C SER A 354 -5.82 6.29 -16.44
N THR A 355 -6.46 7.45 -16.24
CA THR A 355 -7.53 7.93 -17.12
C THR A 355 -7.03 8.89 -18.20
N ALA A 356 -5.73 9.22 -18.17
CA ALA A 356 -5.08 10.08 -19.14
C ALA A 356 -4.53 9.27 -20.32
N ASP A 357 -4.72 9.78 -21.54
CA ASP A 357 -4.05 9.23 -22.71
C ASP A 357 -2.53 9.34 -22.52
N ALA A 358 -1.79 8.26 -22.82
CA ALA A 358 -0.33 8.25 -22.75
C ALA A 358 0.24 9.41 -23.61
N PRO A 359 1.14 10.26 -23.07
CA PRO A 359 1.64 11.42 -23.78
C PRO A 359 2.42 11.01 -25.04
N GLU A 360 2.22 11.75 -26.14
CA GLU A 360 2.93 11.54 -27.40
C GLU A 360 4.46 11.76 -27.29
N ASP A 361 4.91 12.40 -26.19
CA ASP A 361 6.32 12.64 -25.86
C ASP A 361 6.68 11.97 -24.51
N PRO A 362 7.39 10.82 -24.50
CA PRO A 362 7.80 10.13 -23.28
C PRO A 362 8.84 10.90 -22.45
N ALA A 363 9.45 11.97 -22.98
CA ALA A 363 10.37 12.83 -22.23
C ALA A 363 9.66 13.93 -21.41
N ALA A 364 8.34 14.06 -21.54
CA ALA A 364 7.49 15.01 -20.81
C ALA A 364 6.65 14.35 -19.69
N ALA A 365 7.04 13.15 -19.23
CA ALA A 365 6.25 12.35 -18.29
C ALA A 365 6.13 13.02 -16.91
N GLY A 366 4.97 13.61 -16.64
CA GLY A 366 4.54 13.97 -15.29
C GLY A 366 4.05 12.74 -14.52
N THR A 367 3.56 12.98 -13.30
CA THR A 367 2.81 12.02 -12.50
C THR A 367 1.32 12.35 -12.55
N GLU A 368 0.48 11.35 -12.25
CA GLU A 368 -0.95 11.51 -12.04
C GLU A 368 -1.41 10.70 -10.83
N VAL A 369 -2.53 11.08 -10.23
CA VAL A 369 -3.15 10.34 -9.11
C VAL A 369 -4.27 9.47 -9.65
N VAL A 370 -4.16 8.16 -9.44
CA VAL A 370 -5.20 7.18 -9.76
C VAL A 370 -5.93 6.80 -8.47
N ALA A 371 -7.26 6.84 -8.49
CA ALA A 371 -8.07 6.50 -7.33
C ALA A 371 -7.90 5.02 -6.95
N LEU A 372 -7.70 4.76 -5.66
CA LEU A 372 -7.69 3.43 -5.06
C LEU A 372 -9.07 3.13 -4.48
N GLN A 373 -9.61 1.95 -4.77
CA GLN A 373 -10.83 1.45 -4.13
C GLN A 373 -10.61 1.08 -2.64
N GLY A 374 -9.37 0.81 -2.28
CA GLY A 374 -8.97 0.33 -0.97
C GLY A 374 -9.41 -1.11 -0.67
N GLY A 375 -9.08 -1.58 0.53
CA GLY A 375 -9.48 -2.90 1.03
C GLY A 375 -8.43 -3.99 0.80
N THR A 376 -8.80 -5.24 1.11
CA THR A 376 -7.85 -6.36 1.22
C THR A 376 -7.48 -7.00 -0.12
N GLU A 377 -8.22 -6.70 -1.19
CA GLU A 377 -7.95 -7.23 -2.52
C GLU A 377 -6.92 -6.35 -3.24
N PRO A 378 -5.87 -6.92 -3.83
CA PRO A 378 -4.86 -6.15 -4.53
C PRO A 378 -5.44 -5.51 -5.79
N GLN A 379 -5.25 -4.21 -5.93
CA GLN A 379 -5.46 -3.49 -7.18
C GLN A 379 -4.20 -3.62 -8.04
N VAL A 380 -4.39 -3.97 -9.31
CA VAL A 380 -3.30 -4.29 -10.23
C VAL A 380 -3.10 -3.16 -11.23
N PHE A 381 -1.89 -2.62 -11.26
CA PHE A 381 -1.43 -1.60 -12.17
C PHE A 381 -0.37 -2.21 -13.08
N THR A 382 -0.61 -2.25 -14.40
CA THR A 382 0.35 -2.84 -15.35
C THR A 382 1.20 -1.76 -15.99
N ARG A 383 2.53 -1.93 -15.92
CA ARG A 383 3.53 -1.14 -16.65
C ARG A 383 4.06 -1.95 -17.82
N THR A 384 4.00 -1.41 -19.03
CA THR A 384 4.66 -2.02 -20.19
C THR A 384 6.08 -1.47 -20.32
N ILE A 385 7.04 -2.37 -20.46
CA ILE A 385 8.45 -2.09 -20.72
C ILE A 385 8.73 -2.27 -22.21
N GLY A 386 9.46 -1.32 -22.78
CA GLY A 386 9.96 -1.40 -24.15
C GLY A 386 11.45 -1.07 -24.20
N PHE A 387 12.09 -1.43 -25.30
CA PHE A 387 13.44 -0.99 -25.60
C PHE A 387 13.44 0.52 -25.82
N ARG A 388 14.38 1.22 -25.21
CA ARG A 388 14.51 2.68 -25.32
C ARG A 388 15.09 3.08 -26.66
N THR A 389 16.11 2.36 -27.10
CA THR A 389 16.80 2.63 -28.36
C THR A 389 16.96 1.35 -29.15
N ALA A 390 16.99 1.51 -30.47
CA ALA A 390 17.29 0.45 -31.42
C ALA A 390 18.38 0.91 -32.40
N SER A 391 19.34 0.02 -32.69
CA SER A 391 20.32 0.26 -33.74
C SER A 391 20.41 -0.96 -34.65
N TYR A 392 20.50 -0.69 -35.94
CA TYR A 392 20.49 -1.68 -37.00
C TYR A 392 21.69 -1.48 -37.91
N ASP A 393 22.63 -2.42 -37.88
CA ASP A 393 23.82 -2.42 -38.72
C ASP A 393 23.65 -3.42 -39.86
N LEU A 394 23.32 -2.91 -41.05
CA LEU A 394 23.07 -3.70 -42.25
C LEU A 394 24.29 -3.67 -43.17
N VAL A 395 24.82 -4.83 -43.51
CA VAL A 395 25.85 -5.02 -44.53
C VAL A 395 25.25 -5.82 -45.67
N VAL A 396 25.37 -5.31 -46.90
CA VAL A 396 24.87 -5.97 -48.11
C VAL A 396 26.04 -6.31 -49.04
N ASP A 397 26.13 -7.56 -49.46
CA ASP A 397 27.15 -8.02 -50.41
C ASP A 397 26.71 -7.85 -51.88
N ARG A 398 27.54 -8.32 -52.82
CA ARG A 398 27.30 -8.16 -54.27
C ARG A 398 26.30 -9.17 -54.84
N ASP A 399 26.03 -10.25 -54.11
CA ASP A 399 25.12 -11.33 -54.47
C ASP A 399 23.73 -11.14 -53.80
N GLY A 400 23.59 -10.07 -53.00
CA GLY A 400 22.37 -9.65 -52.32
C GLY A 400 22.16 -10.32 -50.97
N GLY A 401 23.16 -11.05 -50.47
CA GLY A 401 23.26 -11.51 -49.10
C GLY A 401 23.92 -10.47 -48.21
N GLY A 402 24.42 -10.91 -47.06
CA GLY A 402 25.16 -10.09 -46.12
C GLY A 402 24.76 -10.38 -44.67
N SER A 403 24.79 -9.34 -43.83
CA SER A 403 24.49 -9.44 -42.40
C SER A 403 23.65 -8.27 -41.91
N LEU A 404 22.70 -8.53 -41.01
CA LEU A 404 22.04 -7.49 -40.22
C LEU A 404 22.29 -7.77 -38.74
N THR A 405 22.91 -6.83 -38.03
CA THR A 405 23.02 -6.84 -36.57
C THR A 405 22.03 -5.86 -35.98
N MET A 406 21.11 -6.36 -35.17
CA MET A 406 20.18 -5.57 -34.39
C MET A 406 20.69 -5.49 -32.95
N ALA A 407 20.79 -4.27 -32.41
CA ALA A 407 21.09 -4.03 -31.01
C ALA A 407 19.99 -3.18 -30.38
N LEU A 408 19.33 -3.73 -29.36
CA LEU A 408 18.21 -3.11 -28.65
C LEU A 408 18.61 -2.86 -27.20
N SER A 409 18.35 -1.67 -26.68
CA SER A 409 18.81 -1.28 -25.34
C SER A 409 17.68 -0.86 -24.40
N LEU A 410 17.83 -1.18 -23.12
CA LEU A 410 16.94 -0.77 -22.04
C LEU A 410 17.72 -0.53 -20.73
N PRO A 411 17.19 0.24 -19.77
CA PRO A 411 17.85 0.49 -18.49
C PRO A 411 18.04 -0.80 -17.69
N THR A 412 19.15 -0.94 -16.95
CA THR A 412 19.40 -2.12 -16.11
C THR A 412 18.25 -2.43 -15.14
N ALA A 413 17.62 -1.41 -14.55
CA ALA A 413 16.49 -1.60 -13.64
C ALA A 413 15.28 -2.26 -14.32
N ASP A 414 15.01 -1.97 -15.59
CA ASP A 414 13.92 -2.62 -16.34
C ASP A 414 14.30 -4.06 -16.73
N ASP A 415 15.59 -4.33 -16.99
CA ASP A 415 16.11 -5.67 -17.32
C ASP A 415 15.98 -6.64 -16.14
N GLU A 416 16.26 -6.17 -14.93
CA GLU A 416 16.19 -6.97 -13.70
C GLU A 416 14.77 -7.48 -13.46
N VAL A 417 13.76 -6.70 -13.85
CA VAL A 417 12.36 -7.06 -13.62
C VAL A 417 11.76 -7.90 -14.76
N VAL A 418 11.99 -7.52 -16.03
CA VAL A 418 11.55 -8.33 -17.20
C VAL A 418 12.31 -9.65 -17.28
N THR A 419 13.53 -9.67 -16.76
CA THR A 419 14.52 -10.76 -16.80
C THR A 419 15.10 -11.02 -18.19
N ALA A 420 16.41 -11.29 -18.22
CA ALA A 420 17.13 -11.61 -19.44
C ALA A 420 16.60 -12.88 -20.15
N GLU A 421 16.10 -13.85 -19.39
CA GLU A 421 15.55 -15.10 -19.95
C GLU A 421 14.33 -14.81 -20.83
N ASN A 422 13.42 -13.97 -20.37
CA ASN A 422 12.22 -13.60 -21.12
C ASN A 422 12.56 -12.79 -22.37
N ILE A 423 13.49 -11.84 -22.28
CA ILE A 423 13.92 -11.03 -23.43
C ILE A 423 14.60 -11.92 -24.48
N ILE A 424 15.47 -12.84 -24.07
CA ILE A 424 16.13 -13.77 -24.98
C ILE A 424 15.13 -14.74 -25.60
N ALA A 425 14.13 -15.21 -24.85
CA ALA A 425 13.06 -16.05 -25.39
C ALA A 425 12.23 -15.31 -26.45
N PHE A 426 11.95 -14.02 -26.24
CA PHE A 426 11.25 -13.15 -27.18
C PHE A 426 12.08 -12.85 -28.44
N LEU A 427 13.34 -12.42 -28.26
CA LEU A 427 14.23 -12.07 -29.36
C LEU A 427 14.74 -13.30 -30.11
N GLY A 428 14.71 -14.49 -29.52
CA GLY A 428 15.10 -15.76 -30.12
C GLY A 428 16.54 -16.20 -29.84
N GLU A 429 16.84 -17.46 -30.18
CA GLU A 429 18.17 -18.04 -29.99
C GLU A 429 19.26 -17.24 -30.73
N GLY A 430 20.46 -17.21 -30.12
CA GLY A 430 21.61 -16.46 -30.62
C GLY A 430 21.67 -14.99 -30.18
N THR A 431 20.75 -14.55 -29.32
CA THR A 431 20.80 -13.22 -28.70
C THR A 431 21.91 -13.14 -27.65
N GLU A 432 22.75 -12.14 -27.75
CA GLU A 432 23.81 -11.83 -26.79
C GLU A 432 23.39 -10.66 -25.89
N ARG A 433 23.61 -10.78 -24.57
CA ARG A 433 23.38 -9.69 -23.60
C ARG A 433 24.71 -9.07 -23.20
N SER A 434 24.78 -7.76 -23.22
CA SER A 434 25.88 -6.98 -22.67
C SER A 434 25.33 -5.86 -21.77
N GLU A 435 26.13 -5.44 -20.80
CA GLU A 435 25.74 -4.38 -19.86
C GLU A 435 26.91 -3.43 -19.67
N ALA A 436 26.63 -2.14 -19.82
CA ALA A 436 27.59 -1.06 -19.62
C ALA A 436 26.86 0.20 -19.17
N ASP A 437 27.41 0.91 -18.20
CA ASP A 437 26.94 2.23 -17.76
C ASP A 437 25.44 2.31 -17.42
N GLY A 438 24.88 1.27 -16.79
CA GLY A 438 23.46 1.21 -16.39
C GLY A 438 22.49 0.94 -17.54
N VAL A 439 23.01 0.56 -18.71
CA VAL A 439 22.23 0.17 -19.89
C VAL A 439 22.55 -1.27 -20.26
N VAL A 440 21.51 -2.05 -20.48
CA VAL A 440 21.61 -3.42 -21.01
C VAL A 440 21.32 -3.37 -22.50
N THR A 441 22.17 -4.00 -23.31
CA THR A 441 22.01 -4.10 -24.76
C THR A 441 21.95 -5.57 -25.17
N TYR A 442 20.89 -5.90 -25.90
CA TYR A 442 20.63 -7.18 -26.51
C TYR A 442 20.98 -7.12 -27.99
N THR A 443 21.95 -7.92 -28.41
CA THR A 443 22.45 -7.96 -29.79
C THR A 443 22.08 -9.28 -30.44
N ARG A 444 21.56 -9.23 -31.67
CA ARG A 444 21.28 -10.41 -32.47
C ARG A 444 21.63 -10.15 -33.93
N THR A 445 22.28 -11.13 -34.55
CA THR A 445 22.77 -11.01 -35.93
C THR A 445 22.15 -12.08 -36.82
N ALA A 446 21.69 -11.67 -37.99
CA ALA A 446 21.31 -12.56 -39.09
C ALA A 446 22.34 -12.45 -40.20
N GLU A 447 22.76 -13.58 -40.77
CA GLU A 447 23.71 -13.65 -41.89
C GLU A 447 23.18 -14.60 -42.97
N ALA A 448 23.44 -14.27 -44.23
CA ALA A 448 23.12 -15.11 -45.38
C ALA A 448 24.09 -14.84 -46.54
N ALA A 449 24.33 -15.84 -47.37
CA ALA A 449 25.33 -15.75 -48.45
C ALA A 449 24.81 -15.08 -49.74
N ASP A 450 23.49 -15.03 -49.92
CA ASP A 450 22.87 -14.50 -51.12
C ASP A 450 21.44 -13.98 -50.87
N SER A 451 20.86 -13.40 -51.92
CA SER A 451 19.51 -12.82 -51.91
C SER A 451 18.36 -13.84 -51.81
N GLU A 452 18.60 -15.14 -51.99
CA GLU A 452 17.56 -16.16 -51.80
C GLU A 452 17.39 -16.51 -50.30
N GLU A 453 18.50 -16.56 -49.56
CA GLU A 453 18.50 -16.94 -48.14
C GLU A 453 18.29 -15.75 -47.18
N PHE A 454 18.74 -14.55 -47.57
CA PHE A 454 18.77 -13.40 -46.66
C PHE A 454 17.40 -12.94 -46.15
N PRO A 455 16.33 -12.85 -46.98
CA PRO A 455 14.99 -12.53 -46.50
C PRO A 455 14.51 -13.44 -45.36
N GLY A 456 14.76 -14.75 -45.47
CA GLY A 456 14.39 -15.72 -44.44
C GLY A 456 15.21 -15.58 -43.16
N ALA A 457 16.48 -15.17 -43.26
CA ALA A 457 17.32 -14.85 -42.10
C ALA A 457 16.83 -13.59 -41.39
N LEU A 458 16.45 -12.54 -42.14
CA LEU A 458 15.90 -11.29 -41.63
C LEU A 458 14.52 -11.50 -40.95
N GLN A 459 13.66 -12.35 -41.52
CA GLN A 459 12.38 -12.71 -40.89
C GLN A 459 12.56 -13.38 -39.53
N LYS A 460 13.56 -14.25 -39.39
CA LYS A 460 13.88 -14.86 -38.09
C LYS A 460 14.33 -13.83 -37.06
N LEU A 461 14.88 -12.70 -37.50
CA LEU A 461 15.30 -11.56 -36.67
C LEU A 461 14.14 -10.61 -36.34
N GLY A 462 12.95 -10.84 -36.91
CA GLY A 462 11.76 -10.04 -36.66
C GLY A 462 11.52 -8.92 -37.68
N PHE A 463 12.07 -9.03 -38.89
CA PHE A 463 11.84 -8.07 -39.97
C PHE A 463 10.88 -8.60 -41.03
N ASP A 464 10.02 -7.73 -41.53
CA ASP A 464 9.12 -7.95 -42.66
C ASP A 464 9.36 -6.90 -43.77
N GLY A 465 8.86 -7.17 -44.97
CA GLY A 465 8.77 -6.21 -46.07
C GLY A 465 7.39 -5.57 -46.14
N ALA A 466 7.19 -4.62 -47.06
CA ALA A 466 5.94 -3.87 -47.18
C ALA A 466 4.72 -4.75 -47.52
N GLU A 467 4.90 -5.80 -48.33
CA GLU A 467 3.85 -6.74 -48.75
C GLU A 467 4.30 -8.21 -48.65
N GLY A 468 5.11 -8.56 -47.65
CA GLY A 468 5.62 -9.92 -47.49
C GLY A 468 6.97 -10.01 -46.80
N PRO A 469 7.85 -10.94 -47.20
CA PRO A 469 9.22 -11.02 -46.67
C PRO A 469 10.02 -9.74 -46.94
N PRO A 470 11.06 -9.45 -46.13
CA PRO A 470 12.01 -8.37 -46.40
C PRO A 470 12.62 -8.51 -47.79
N GLU A 471 12.75 -7.41 -48.52
CA GLU A 471 13.39 -7.40 -49.83
C GLU A 471 14.78 -6.77 -49.75
N VAL A 472 15.79 -7.55 -50.12
CA VAL A 472 17.15 -7.09 -50.36
C VAL A 472 17.55 -7.56 -51.75
N SER A 473 17.80 -6.62 -52.65
CA SER A 473 18.22 -6.95 -54.01
C SER A 473 19.37 -6.09 -54.49
N VAL A 474 20.29 -6.72 -55.21
CA VAL A 474 21.48 -6.09 -55.78
C VAL A 474 21.53 -6.40 -57.27
N VAL A 475 21.36 -5.36 -58.09
CA VAL A 475 21.30 -5.49 -59.55
C VAL A 475 22.49 -4.78 -60.17
N LYS A 476 23.30 -5.51 -60.93
CA LYS A 476 24.39 -4.94 -61.71
C LYS A 476 23.86 -4.16 -62.91
N ARG A 477 24.22 -2.87 -63.04
CA ARG A 477 23.72 -1.96 -64.09
C ARG A 477 24.68 -1.79 -65.29
N GLY A 478 25.97 -2.08 -65.12
CA GLY A 478 27.03 -1.92 -66.13
C GLY A 478 28.33 -1.43 -65.49
N ASP A 479 29.50 -1.60 -66.13
CA ASP A 479 30.81 -1.03 -65.72
C ASP A 479 31.27 -1.10 -64.24
N GLY A 480 30.69 -2.00 -63.44
CA GLY A 480 31.01 -2.10 -62.01
C GLY A 480 30.07 -1.33 -61.10
N ASP A 481 29.01 -0.75 -61.66
CA ASP A 481 27.92 -0.11 -60.95
C ASP A 481 26.83 -1.11 -60.60
N PHE A 482 26.28 -0.92 -59.41
CA PHE A 482 25.23 -1.70 -58.80
C PHE A 482 24.09 -0.78 -58.37
N GLN A 483 22.88 -1.31 -58.40
CA GLN A 483 21.76 -0.72 -57.70
C GLN A 483 21.37 -1.66 -56.57
N VAL A 484 21.26 -1.12 -55.37
CA VAL A 484 20.79 -1.83 -54.19
C VAL A 484 19.38 -1.32 -53.87
N SER A 485 18.46 -2.25 -53.64
CA SER A 485 17.09 -1.95 -53.22
C SER A 485 16.79 -2.69 -51.92
N LEU A 486 16.29 -1.95 -50.94
CA LEU A 486 16.00 -2.37 -49.58
C LEU A 486 14.55 -2.03 -49.25
N ALA A 487 13.76 -3.03 -48.86
CA ALA A 487 12.43 -2.86 -48.29
C ALA A 487 12.30 -3.78 -47.08
N LEU A 488 12.62 -3.23 -45.90
CA LEU A 488 12.58 -3.97 -44.65
C LEU A 488 12.12 -3.07 -43.50
N GLY A 489 11.32 -3.61 -42.60
CA GLY A 489 10.88 -2.96 -41.38
C GLY A 489 10.67 -4.00 -40.28
N VAL A 490 10.74 -3.58 -39.03
CA VAL A 490 10.40 -4.46 -37.90
C VAL A 490 8.95 -4.93 -38.01
N ASN A 491 8.68 -6.18 -37.65
CA ASN A 491 7.34 -6.74 -37.63
C ASN A 491 6.50 -6.13 -36.50
N GLY A 492 5.17 -6.32 -36.52
CA GLY A 492 4.25 -5.72 -35.54
C GLY A 492 4.58 -6.09 -34.09
N THR A 493 4.92 -7.36 -33.83
CA THR A 493 5.24 -7.85 -32.48
C THR A 493 6.47 -7.19 -31.89
N LEU A 494 7.53 -7.01 -32.69
CA LEU A 494 8.73 -6.31 -32.26
C LEU A 494 8.47 -4.80 -32.18
N HIS A 495 7.75 -4.22 -33.15
CA HIS A 495 7.43 -2.81 -33.20
C HIS A 495 6.72 -2.30 -31.93
N GLU A 496 5.77 -3.07 -31.40
CA GLU A 496 5.05 -2.74 -30.16
C GLU A 496 5.97 -2.61 -28.92
N LYS A 497 7.19 -3.13 -28.98
CA LYS A 497 8.16 -3.10 -27.88
C LYS A 497 9.31 -2.12 -28.10
N LEU A 498 9.31 -1.35 -29.18
CA LEU A 498 10.37 -0.40 -29.50
C LEU A 498 9.94 1.03 -29.18
N GLY A 499 10.82 1.77 -28.50
CA GLY A 499 10.73 3.23 -28.39
C GLY A 499 11.05 3.92 -29.71
N THR A 500 10.83 5.22 -29.79
CA THR A 500 10.92 6.00 -31.05
C THR A 500 12.33 6.17 -31.60
N ASP A 501 13.35 5.93 -30.79
CA ASP A 501 14.75 6.20 -31.13
C ASP A 501 15.37 5.00 -31.84
N ALA A 502 15.45 5.08 -33.17
CA ALA A 502 16.08 4.08 -34.00
C ALA A 502 17.10 4.66 -34.98
N THR A 503 18.23 3.97 -35.16
CA THR A 503 19.23 4.32 -36.16
C THR A 503 19.62 3.11 -37.01
N TRP A 504 19.61 3.28 -38.32
CA TRP A 504 20.17 2.35 -39.28
C TRP A 504 21.54 2.83 -39.74
N THR A 505 22.49 1.90 -39.88
CA THR A 505 23.73 2.10 -40.62
C THR A 505 23.84 1.02 -41.69
N ILE A 506 23.85 1.43 -42.95
CA ILE A 506 23.82 0.55 -44.12
C ILE A 506 25.16 0.64 -44.84
N ARG A 507 25.87 -0.48 -44.97
CA ARG A 507 27.17 -0.58 -45.63
C ARG A 507 27.16 -1.66 -46.71
N GLY A 508 28.13 -1.56 -47.61
CA GLY A 508 28.33 -2.54 -48.68
C GLY A 508 29.59 -3.36 -48.48
N GLU A 509 29.51 -4.68 -48.59
CA GLU A 509 30.71 -5.54 -48.65
C GLU A 509 31.22 -5.62 -50.10
N GLY A 510 32.29 -4.87 -50.39
CA GLY A 510 32.78 -4.71 -51.76
C GLY A 510 31.88 -3.81 -52.63
N LEU A 511 30.99 -3.05 -51.99
CA LEU A 511 30.12 -2.03 -52.57
C LEU A 511 30.32 -0.73 -51.80
N ARG A 512 30.41 0.41 -52.50
CA ARG A 512 30.38 1.74 -51.88
C ARG A 512 29.19 2.52 -52.40
N PRO A 513 28.32 3.04 -51.53
CA PRO A 513 27.18 3.83 -51.97
C PRO A 513 27.67 5.15 -52.60
N THR A 514 27.05 5.53 -53.72
CA THR A 514 27.45 6.68 -54.55
C THR A 514 26.35 7.70 -54.73
N ALA A 515 25.08 7.28 -54.75
CA ALA A 515 23.94 8.19 -54.80
C ALA A 515 22.67 7.53 -54.25
N MET A 516 21.85 8.31 -53.55
CA MET A 516 20.48 7.93 -53.20
C MET A 516 19.56 8.10 -54.40
N LEU A 517 18.81 7.06 -54.75
CA LEU A 517 17.86 7.05 -55.87
C LEU A 517 16.40 7.16 -55.38
N GLN A 518 16.10 6.56 -54.23
CA GLN A 518 14.80 6.63 -53.57
C GLN A 518 15.01 6.56 -52.04
N ASP A 519 14.33 7.43 -51.31
CA ASP A 519 14.22 7.43 -49.86
C ASP A 519 12.81 7.86 -49.49
N GLU A 520 11.97 6.90 -49.12
CA GLU A 520 10.57 7.16 -48.78
C GLU A 520 10.42 7.77 -47.38
N ALA A 521 11.39 7.52 -46.47
CA ALA A 521 11.38 8.09 -45.13
C ALA A 521 11.91 9.54 -45.12
N GLY A 522 12.77 9.90 -46.07
CA GLY A 522 13.34 11.23 -46.22
C GLY A 522 14.41 11.57 -45.16
N THR A 523 14.84 10.59 -44.37
CA THR A 523 15.82 10.75 -43.28
C THR A 523 17.18 10.11 -43.59
N ALA A 524 17.36 9.52 -44.78
CA ALA A 524 18.61 8.86 -45.13
C ALA A 524 19.72 9.88 -45.48
N VAL A 525 20.88 9.70 -44.87
CA VAL A 525 22.08 10.51 -45.10
C VAL A 525 23.16 9.64 -45.75
N LEU A 526 23.59 10.04 -46.95
CA LEU A 526 24.68 9.37 -47.67
C LEU A 526 26.05 9.82 -47.14
N GLY A 527 26.76 8.92 -46.48
CA GLY A 527 28.15 9.07 -46.08
C GLY A 527 29.12 8.50 -47.11
N GLU A 528 30.42 8.55 -46.79
CA GLU A 528 31.49 8.12 -47.71
C GLU A 528 31.53 6.59 -47.91
N GLU A 529 31.21 5.83 -46.87
CA GLU A 529 31.24 4.35 -46.85
C GLU A 529 29.92 3.72 -46.40
N ALA A 530 28.98 4.52 -45.88
CA ALA A 530 27.74 4.05 -45.28
C ALA A 530 26.60 5.04 -45.54
N ILE A 531 25.37 4.55 -45.49
CA ILE A 531 24.15 5.37 -45.41
C ILE A 531 23.61 5.25 -43.99
N THR A 532 23.25 6.36 -43.36
CA THR A 532 22.59 6.36 -42.04
C THR A 532 21.14 6.79 -42.14
N VAL A 533 20.24 6.20 -41.36
CA VAL A 533 18.81 6.56 -41.32
C VAL A 533 18.39 6.68 -39.86
N ASP A 534 17.89 7.85 -39.45
CA ASP A 534 17.54 8.10 -38.06
C ASP A 534 16.03 8.22 -37.86
N GLY A 535 15.57 7.84 -36.67
CA GLY A 535 14.19 7.93 -36.19
C GLY A 535 13.22 6.96 -36.87
N GLN A 536 13.70 5.87 -37.47
CA GLN A 536 12.87 4.94 -38.24
C GLN A 536 13.19 3.48 -37.92
N HIS A 537 12.17 2.64 -37.72
CA HIS A 537 12.32 1.18 -37.52
C HIS A 537 12.20 0.37 -38.82
N GLY A 538 12.22 1.05 -39.96
CA GLY A 538 12.24 0.43 -41.27
C GLY A 538 12.87 1.34 -42.30
N VAL A 539 13.29 0.73 -43.40
CA VAL A 539 13.93 1.39 -44.52
C VAL A 539 13.29 0.91 -45.83
N LEU A 540 12.87 1.89 -46.64
CA LEU A 540 12.46 1.69 -48.03
C LEU A 540 13.35 2.57 -48.89
N LEU A 541 14.49 2.01 -49.28
CA LEU A 541 15.61 2.74 -49.88
C LEU A 541 16.07 2.08 -51.18
N VAL A 542 16.41 2.92 -52.16
CA VAL A 542 17.11 2.49 -53.37
C VAL A 542 18.31 3.40 -53.56
N PHE A 543 19.50 2.83 -53.75
CA PHE A 543 20.72 3.59 -53.98
C PHE A 543 21.63 2.94 -55.02
N SER A 544 22.45 3.74 -55.69
CA SER A 544 23.51 3.24 -56.57
C SER A 544 24.80 3.08 -55.79
N ALA A 545 25.54 2.00 -56.07
CA ALA A 545 26.81 1.70 -55.46
C ALA A 545 27.85 1.32 -56.52
N GLU A 546 29.10 1.67 -56.29
CA GLU A 546 30.23 1.24 -57.11
C GLU A 546 30.97 0.09 -56.43
N ARG A 547 31.67 -0.72 -57.22
CA ARG A 547 32.51 -1.78 -56.69
C ARG A 547 33.71 -1.22 -55.92
N THR A 548 33.91 -1.68 -54.68
CA THR A 548 35.14 -1.46 -53.93
C THR A 548 35.99 -2.74 -53.86
N GLY A 549 37.30 -2.60 -54.07
CA GLY A 549 38.26 -3.70 -53.96
C GLY A 549 38.29 -4.72 -55.11
N LEU A 550 39.44 -5.39 -55.24
CA LEU A 550 39.67 -6.53 -56.15
C LEU A 550 38.93 -7.75 -55.58
N SER A 551 38.20 -8.53 -56.41
CA SER A 551 37.44 -9.69 -55.90
C SER A 551 38.37 -10.73 -55.28
N ALA A 552 37.86 -11.57 -54.38
CA ALA A 552 38.59 -12.73 -53.85
C ALA A 552 39.24 -13.58 -54.96
N VAL A 553 38.60 -13.67 -56.13
CA VAL A 553 39.15 -14.32 -57.34
C VAL A 553 40.38 -13.59 -57.90
N VAL A 554 40.41 -12.27 -57.87
CA VAL A 554 41.56 -11.47 -58.34
C VAL A 554 42.67 -11.46 -57.28
N ILE A 555 42.34 -11.42 -55.99
CA ILE A 555 43.32 -11.61 -54.90
C ILE A 555 43.94 -13.00 -54.98
N ALA A 556 43.14 -14.06 -55.19
CA ALA A 556 43.64 -15.41 -55.41
C ALA A 556 44.50 -15.51 -56.69
N ALA A 557 44.11 -14.84 -57.78
CA ALA A 557 44.93 -14.78 -58.99
C ALA A 557 46.26 -14.04 -58.76
N ILE A 558 46.26 -12.94 -58.00
CA ILE A 558 47.47 -12.23 -57.60
C ILE A 558 48.36 -13.12 -56.72
N LEU A 559 47.79 -13.85 -55.76
CA LEU A 559 48.53 -14.80 -54.92
C LEU A 559 49.10 -15.96 -55.72
N ILE A 560 48.38 -16.48 -56.72
CA ILE A 560 48.87 -17.52 -57.64
C ILE A 560 50.02 -16.96 -58.50
N VAL A 561 49.89 -15.74 -59.02
CA VAL A 561 50.96 -15.07 -59.79
C VAL A 561 52.18 -14.84 -58.91
N LEU A 562 52.01 -14.40 -57.66
CA LEU A 562 53.11 -14.24 -56.70
C LEU A 562 53.76 -15.58 -56.33
N ALA A 563 52.98 -16.65 -56.18
CA ALA A 563 53.50 -18.00 -55.96
C ALA A 563 54.30 -18.52 -57.16
N LEU A 564 53.82 -18.29 -58.39
CA LEU A 564 54.55 -18.62 -59.63
C LEU A 564 55.84 -17.80 -59.77
N PHE A 565 55.81 -16.52 -59.39
CA PHE A 565 56.99 -15.65 -59.38
C PHE A 565 58.01 -16.11 -58.32
N GLY A 566 57.54 -16.51 -57.13
CA GLY A 566 58.36 -17.13 -56.10
C GLY A 566 59.01 -18.44 -56.57
N LEU A 567 58.29 -19.27 -57.32
CA LEU A 567 58.81 -20.49 -57.93
C LEU A 567 59.89 -20.23 -59.00
N LEU A 568 59.74 -19.17 -59.80
CA LEU A 568 60.75 -18.75 -60.77
C LEU A 568 62.03 -18.22 -60.09
N ILE A 569 61.88 -17.45 -59.00
CA ILE A 569 63.01 -17.00 -58.19
C ILE A 569 63.71 -18.19 -57.52
N ALA A 570 62.95 -19.14 -56.96
CA ALA A 570 63.51 -20.36 -56.38
C ALA A 570 64.23 -21.24 -57.42
N ALA A 571 63.68 -21.39 -58.62
CA ALA A 571 64.34 -22.09 -59.73
C ALA A 571 65.62 -21.37 -60.21
N GLY A 572 65.61 -20.03 -60.24
CA GLY A 572 66.79 -19.20 -60.52
C GLY A 572 67.89 -19.36 -59.46
N ILE A 573 67.52 -19.40 -58.18
CA ILE A 573 68.44 -19.62 -57.06
C ILE A 573 69.01 -21.05 -57.09
N VAL A 574 68.19 -22.07 -57.39
CA VAL A 574 68.66 -23.46 -57.55
C VAL A 574 69.60 -23.61 -58.75
N ALA A 575 69.32 -22.96 -59.88
CA ALA A 575 70.21 -22.93 -61.05
C ALA A 575 71.53 -22.19 -60.77
N PHE A 576 71.49 -21.12 -59.97
CA PHE A 576 72.67 -20.38 -59.53
C PHE A 576 73.52 -21.17 -58.54
N LEU A 577 72.91 -21.83 -57.56
CA LEU A 577 73.60 -22.66 -56.56
C LEU A 577 74.14 -23.99 -57.14
N ASN A 578 73.50 -24.56 -58.17
CA ASN A 578 74.04 -25.73 -58.89
C ASN A 578 75.13 -25.37 -59.91
N ARG A 579 75.35 -24.09 -60.23
CA ARG A 579 76.43 -23.64 -61.12
C ARG A 579 77.83 -23.90 -60.53
N GLY A 580 77.93 -24.04 -59.21
CA GLY A 580 79.16 -24.40 -58.49
C GLY A 580 79.47 -25.91 -58.46
N ARG A 581 78.47 -26.78 -58.58
CA ARG A 581 78.65 -28.25 -58.52
C ARG A 581 78.95 -28.91 -59.86
N ILE A 582 78.64 -28.24 -60.98
CA ILE A 582 78.97 -28.72 -62.34
C ILE A 582 80.44 -28.43 -62.72
N LYS A 583 81.12 -27.51 -62.03
CA LYS A 583 82.54 -27.14 -62.30
C LYS A 583 83.58 -27.97 -61.52
N ALA A 584 83.16 -28.83 -60.60
CA ALA A 584 84.06 -29.72 -59.83
C ALA A 584 84.24 -31.12 -60.46
N LEU A 585 83.62 -31.39 -61.62
CA LEU A 585 83.69 -32.66 -62.34
C LEU A 585 84.69 -32.70 -63.52
N LEU A 586 85.42 -31.60 -63.78
CA LEU A 586 86.47 -31.51 -64.81
C LEU A 586 87.67 -30.77 -64.20
N GLY A 587 88.76 -31.52 -63.90
CA GLY A 587 89.94 -31.11 -63.12
C GLY A 587 90.73 -29.90 -63.65
N GLY A 588 91.85 -29.46 -63.07
CA GLY A 588 92.70 -29.95 -61.98
C GLY A 588 94.09 -29.30 -62.12
N ALA A 589 94.71 -28.98 -60.98
CA ALA A 589 96.14 -28.72 -60.70
C ALA A 589 96.80 -27.32 -60.88
N ALA A 590 97.36 -26.87 -59.73
CA ALA A 590 98.59 -26.08 -59.46
C ALA A 590 98.68 -24.64 -60.03
N GLN A 591 99.17 -23.60 -59.33
CA GLN A 591 100.40 -23.47 -58.54
C GLN A 591 100.42 -22.10 -57.80
N GLU A 592 101.00 -22.00 -56.59
CA GLU A 592 101.43 -20.74 -55.91
C GLU A 592 102.81 -20.27 -56.46
N PRO A 593 103.30 -19.01 -56.27
CA PRO A 593 103.41 -18.33 -54.97
C PRO A 593 103.35 -16.77 -54.92
N ALA A 594 103.40 -16.26 -53.68
CA ALA A 594 104.08 -15.04 -53.19
C ALA A 594 103.35 -13.67 -53.09
N ALA A 595 102.92 -13.37 -51.85
CA ALA A 595 103.20 -12.21 -50.97
C ALA A 595 103.38 -10.78 -51.53
N VAL A 596 102.72 -9.78 -50.90
CA VAL A 596 103.29 -8.54 -50.29
C VAL A 596 102.24 -7.83 -49.38
N ASP A 597 102.65 -7.60 -48.12
CA ASP A 597 102.40 -6.55 -47.11
C ASP A 597 101.01 -5.94 -46.77
N GLY A 598 100.73 -5.89 -45.46
CA GLY A 598 99.64 -5.15 -44.78
C GLY A 598 100.01 -3.68 -44.45
N PRO A 599 99.55 -3.05 -43.34
CA PRO A 599 98.66 -3.50 -42.25
C PRO A 599 97.54 -2.48 -41.86
N GLY A 600 96.67 -2.82 -40.90
CA GLY A 600 95.88 -1.82 -40.16
C GLY A 600 94.56 -2.27 -39.50
N GLN A 601 94.64 -3.03 -38.40
CA GLN A 601 93.64 -3.04 -37.30
C GLN A 601 94.04 -1.96 -36.25
N PRO A 602 93.28 -1.60 -35.18
CA PRO A 602 92.20 -2.33 -34.45
C PRO A 602 90.92 -1.47 -34.19
N GLY A 603 89.71 -2.01 -33.90
CA GLY A 603 89.17 -2.47 -32.60
C GLY A 603 88.83 -1.31 -31.62
N PRO A 604 88.00 -1.45 -30.56
CA PRO A 604 86.79 -2.26 -30.29
C PRO A 604 85.63 -1.42 -29.63
N ALA A 605 84.54 -2.08 -29.18
CA ALA A 605 83.48 -1.56 -28.29
C ALA A 605 84.05 -1.12 -26.89
N PRO A 606 83.35 -0.37 -25.99
CA PRO A 606 82.17 -0.85 -25.23
C PRO A 606 81.21 0.22 -24.60
N ASP A 607 80.15 -0.26 -23.92
CA ASP A 607 79.45 0.17 -22.68
C ASP A 607 78.99 1.64 -22.36
N GLN A 608 77.79 1.67 -21.75
CA GLN A 608 77.07 2.68 -20.91
C GLN A 608 77.94 3.66 -20.08
N PRO A 609 77.45 4.84 -19.57
CA PRO A 609 76.24 4.99 -18.72
C PRO A 609 75.51 6.38 -18.63
N SER A 610 74.33 6.35 -17.96
CA SER A 610 73.74 7.28 -16.96
C SER A 610 74.06 8.79 -16.97
N ALA A 611 73.03 9.66 -16.94
CA ALA A 611 72.60 10.41 -15.74
C ALA A 611 71.77 11.69 -16.02
N ALA A 612 70.78 11.90 -15.13
CA ALA A 612 70.27 13.15 -14.56
C ALA A 612 69.31 14.06 -15.39
N ARG A 613 68.38 14.85 -14.81
CA ARG A 613 67.66 14.98 -13.51
C ARG A 613 66.96 16.36 -13.59
N THR A 614 65.65 16.48 -13.33
CA THR A 614 64.92 17.69 -12.80
C THR A 614 63.40 17.38 -12.84
N THR A 615 62.75 16.99 -11.73
CA THR A 615 62.11 17.78 -10.65
C THR A 615 60.92 18.65 -11.07
N ALA A 616 59.70 18.30 -10.64
CA ALA A 616 58.90 19.04 -9.64
C ALA A 616 57.50 18.40 -9.46
N ASP A 617 57.23 17.88 -8.25
CA ASP A 617 55.92 17.77 -7.57
C ASP A 617 55.31 19.18 -7.40
N GLU A 618 53.99 19.41 -7.24
CA GLU A 618 53.10 19.08 -6.10
C GLU A 618 51.71 19.78 -6.38
N PRO A 619 50.68 19.81 -5.48
CA PRO A 619 49.70 18.83 -4.99
C PRO A 619 48.21 19.19 -5.30
N PRO A 620 47.21 18.41 -4.83
CA PRO A 620 45.77 18.77 -4.88
C PRO A 620 45.31 19.54 -3.63
N PRO A 621 44.13 20.19 -3.63
CA PRO A 621 43.53 20.68 -2.39
C PRO A 621 42.39 19.79 -1.87
N GLU A 622 42.44 19.72 -0.55
CA GLU A 622 41.63 19.01 0.42
C GLU A 622 40.36 19.81 0.79
N THR A 623 39.40 19.08 1.32
CA THR A 623 38.18 19.48 2.02
C THR A 623 38.42 20.44 3.20
N ASP A 624 37.48 21.37 3.47
CA ASP A 624 36.72 21.34 4.74
C ASP A 624 35.56 22.36 4.82
N ARG A 625 34.56 21.98 5.64
CA ARG A 625 33.39 22.77 6.10
C ARG A 625 33.81 23.89 7.09
N PRO A 626 32.93 24.83 7.50
CA PRO A 626 31.71 24.60 8.31
C PRO A 626 30.41 24.76 7.54
#